data_AF-A0A7I8BJT6-F1
#
_entry.id   AF-A0A7I8BJT6-F1
#
_cell.length_a   1.000
_cell.length_b   1.000
_cell.length_c   1.000
_cell.angle_alpha   90.00
_cell.angle_beta   90.00
_cell.angle_gamma   90.00
#
_symmetry.space_group_name_H-M   'P 1'
#
loop_
_entity.id
_entity.type
_entity.pdbx_description
1 polymer ?
#
loop_
_entity_poly.entity_id
_entity_poly.type
_entity_poly.pdbx_seq_one_letter_code
_entity_poly.pdbx_strand_id
1 'polypeptide(L)'
;MTFDYHSPSGRPRKPAAPVPDLPSPRASSAAPRFLPREEIEACNTYHEVCALAWKHRRHRGMSQPYLAATCDLIQQHVSDYFRPDERDESGRKRRKLPADKVGVVQEQLGNCAIAQWLARDMALRLVEEYFAMETVR
;
A
#
# COMPACT_ATOMS: atom_id res chain seq x y z
N MET A 1 43.40 59.64 -9.44
CA MET A 1 43.92 58.45 -8.74
C MET A 1 43.44 57.24 -9.52
N THR A 2 44.29 56.72 -10.41
CA THR A 2 44.02 55.55 -11.26
C THR A 2 44.72 54.36 -10.62
N PHE A 3 43.97 53.30 -10.32
CA PHE A 3 44.48 52.11 -9.65
C PHE A 3 44.82 51.04 -10.70
N ASP A 4 46.11 50.77 -10.86
CA ASP A 4 46.62 49.67 -11.68
C ASP A 4 46.31 48.33 -11.00
N TYR A 5 45.40 47.54 -11.58
CA TYR A 5 45.12 46.18 -11.13
C TYR A 5 46.00 45.20 -11.91
N HIS A 6 47.14 44.83 -11.33
CA HIS A 6 47.89 43.67 -11.79
C HIS A 6 47.11 42.38 -11.48
N SER A 7 46.72 41.66 -12.53
CA SER A 7 46.07 40.36 -12.44
C SER A 7 47.13 39.26 -12.26
N PRO A 8 47.16 38.51 -11.14
CA PRO A 8 48.08 37.39 -11.02
C PRO A 8 47.52 36.17 -11.74
N SER A 9 48.20 35.82 -12.83
CA SER A 9 48.23 34.54 -13.55
C SER A 9 47.52 33.36 -12.86
N GLY A 10 46.46 32.85 -13.51
CA GLY A 10 45.72 31.66 -13.08
C GLY A 10 46.59 30.40 -13.12
N ARG A 11 46.60 29.65 -12.01
CA ARG A 11 47.07 28.27 -11.99
C ARG A 11 46.00 27.37 -12.61
N PRO A 12 46.34 26.42 -13.50
CA PRO A 12 45.36 25.47 -14.01
C PRO A 12 44.86 24.58 -12.87
N ARG A 13 43.54 24.58 -12.62
CA ARG A 13 42.91 23.64 -11.69
C ARG A 13 43.03 22.23 -12.26
N LYS A 14 43.79 21.37 -11.57
CA LYS A 14 43.87 19.93 -11.83
C LYS A 14 42.43 19.36 -11.83
N PRO A 15 42.01 18.52 -12.79
CA PRO A 15 40.68 17.93 -12.76
C PRO A 15 40.53 17.09 -11.49
N ALA A 16 39.46 17.35 -10.74
CA ALA A 16 39.11 16.59 -9.55
C ALA A 16 38.94 15.11 -9.91
N ALA A 17 39.48 14.22 -9.08
CA ALA A 17 39.26 12.79 -9.20
C ALA A 17 37.75 12.47 -9.25
N PRO A 18 37.32 11.42 -9.98
CA PRO A 18 35.93 11.01 -9.98
C PRO A 18 35.52 10.69 -8.55
N VAL A 19 34.48 11.37 -8.08
CA VAL A 19 33.84 11.12 -6.79
C VAL A 19 33.46 9.64 -6.77
N PRO A 20 33.85 8.85 -5.75
CA PRO A 20 33.39 7.47 -5.66
C PRO A 20 31.86 7.48 -5.55
N ASP A 21 31.19 6.64 -6.34
CA ASP A 21 29.75 6.43 -6.30
C ASP A 21 29.33 6.19 -4.85
N LEU A 22 28.69 7.20 -4.25
CA LEU A 22 28.03 7.01 -2.96
C LEU A 22 26.99 5.90 -3.18
N PRO A 23 26.93 4.87 -2.32
CA PRO A 23 25.91 3.85 -2.44
C PRO A 23 24.55 4.54 -2.40
N SER A 24 23.84 4.49 -3.55
CA SER A 24 22.48 4.99 -3.68
C SER A 24 21.66 4.39 -2.53
N PRO A 25 20.97 5.20 -1.71
CA PRO A 25 20.28 4.69 -0.54
C PRO A 25 19.24 3.69 -1.02
N ARG A 26 19.49 2.40 -0.77
CA ARG A 26 18.48 1.33 -0.88
C ARG A 26 17.43 1.58 0.18
N ALA A 27 16.57 2.57 -0.03
CA ALA A 27 15.32 2.72 0.69
C ALA A 27 14.34 1.67 0.16
N SER A 28 14.57 0.41 0.52
CA SER A 28 13.52 -0.60 0.52
C SER A 28 12.67 -0.43 1.79
N SER A 29 12.16 0.77 2.04
CA SER A 29 10.93 0.93 2.80
C SER A 29 9.80 0.58 1.83
N ALA A 30 9.74 -0.70 1.46
CA ALA A 30 8.93 -1.18 0.35
C ALA A 30 7.46 -0.87 0.63
N ALA A 31 6.95 0.16 -0.05
CA ALA A 31 5.54 0.47 -0.06
C ALA A 31 4.73 -0.79 -0.38
N PRO A 32 3.56 -0.98 0.22
CA PRO A 32 2.74 -2.15 -0.04
C PRO A 32 2.48 -2.26 -1.54
N ARG A 33 2.67 -3.47 -2.09
CA ARG A 33 2.58 -3.69 -3.54
C ARG A 33 1.13 -3.66 -4.01
N PHE A 34 0.90 -3.14 -5.21
CA PHE A 34 -0.39 -3.28 -5.88
C PHE A 34 -0.53 -4.69 -6.48
N LEU A 35 -1.72 -5.28 -6.37
CA LEU A 35 -2.06 -6.53 -7.07
C LEU A 35 -2.60 -6.24 -8.48
N PRO A 36 -2.54 -7.23 -9.40
CA PRO A 36 -3.16 -7.12 -10.72
C PRO A 36 -4.65 -6.78 -10.63
N ARG A 37 -5.11 -5.91 -11.54
CA ARG A 37 -6.50 -5.44 -11.57
C ARG A 37 -7.49 -6.59 -11.70
N GLU A 38 -7.19 -7.58 -12.54
CA GLU A 38 -8.05 -8.75 -12.80
C GLU A 38 -8.35 -9.54 -11.52
N GLU A 39 -7.36 -9.72 -10.63
CA GLU A 39 -7.56 -10.42 -9.36
C GLU A 39 -8.47 -9.64 -8.40
N ILE A 40 -8.36 -8.32 -8.41
CA ILE A 40 -9.20 -7.43 -7.59
C ILE A 40 -10.62 -7.38 -8.14
N GLU A 41 -10.79 -7.37 -9.46
CA GLU A 41 -12.09 -7.34 -10.12
C GLU A 41 -12.87 -8.66 -9.96
N ALA A 42 -12.16 -9.78 -9.86
CA ALA A 42 -12.76 -11.08 -9.56
C ALA A 42 -13.34 -11.18 -8.14
N CYS A 43 -12.95 -10.28 -7.22
CA CYS A 43 -13.47 -10.26 -5.86
C CYS A 43 -14.80 -9.48 -5.80
N ASN A 44 -15.89 -10.18 -5.49
CA ASN A 44 -17.23 -9.62 -5.32
C ASN A 44 -17.48 -9.14 -3.90
N THR A 45 -16.85 -9.78 -2.91
CA THR A 45 -17.09 -9.46 -1.49
C THR A 45 -15.84 -8.93 -0.80
N TYR A 46 -16.07 -8.19 0.29
CA TYR A 46 -14.99 -7.72 1.17
C TYR A 46 -14.18 -8.88 1.79
N HIS A 47 -14.83 -10.02 2.02
CA HIS A 47 -14.20 -11.22 2.57
C HIS A 47 -13.27 -11.89 1.56
N GLU A 48 -13.69 -11.95 0.28
CA GLU A 48 -12.86 -12.46 -0.81
C GLU A 48 -11.58 -11.62 -1.00
N VAL A 49 -11.67 -10.28 -0.98
CA VAL A 49 -10.46 -9.45 -1.10
C VAL A 49 -9.56 -9.56 0.13
N CYS A 50 -10.11 -9.71 1.33
CA CYS A 50 -9.30 -9.97 2.52
C CYS A 50 -8.55 -11.31 2.41
N ALA A 51 -9.25 -12.36 1.98
CA ALA A 51 -8.64 -13.67 1.73
C ALA A 51 -7.56 -13.61 0.63
N LEU A 52 -7.80 -12.84 -0.44
CA LEU A 52 -6.82 -12.57 -1.48
C LEU A 52 -5.58 -11.84 -0.93
N ALA A 53 -5.78 -10.79 -0.12
CA ALA A 53 -4.70 -10.07 0.54
C ALA A 53 -3.83 -11.00 1.40
N TRP A 54 -4.44 -11.92 2.14
CA TRP A 54 -3.75 -12.93 2.93
C TRP A 54 -2.99 -13.94 2.06
N LYS A 55 -3.59 -14.39 0.95
CA LYS A 55 -2.94 -15.29 -0.03
C LYS A 55 -1.71 -14.64 -0.66
N HIS A 56 -1.75 -13.33 -0.90
CA HIS A 56 -0.67 -12.55 -1.49
C HIS A 56 0.21 -11.83 -0.44
N ARG A 57 0.25 -12.33 0.79
CA ARG A 57 1.17 -11.83 1.82
C ARG A 57 2.63 -11.96 1.38
N ARG A 58 3.45 -10.96 1.74
CA ARG A 58 4.89 -10.93 1.47
C ARG A 58 5.62 -12.10 2.14
N HIS A 59 5.27 -12.38 3.39
CA HIS A 59 5.89 -13.43 4.20
C HIS A 59 4.96 -14.65 4.29
N ARG A 60 5.21 -15.68 3.46
CA ARG A 60 4.36 -16.89 3.39
C ARG A 60 4.26 -17.64 4.72
N GLY A 61 5.31 -17.64 5.54
CA GLY A 61 5.34 -18.26 6.87
C GLY A 61 4.71 -17.44 7.99
N MET A 62 4.15 -16.26 7.69
CA MET A 62 3.47 -15.42 8.68
C MET A 62 2.23 -16.14 9.23
N SER A 63 2.12 -16.21 10.55
CA SER A 63 0.98 -16.79 11.25
C SER A 63 -0.09 -15.73 11.56
N GLN A 64 -1.36 -16.14 11.62
CA GLN A 64 -2.46 -15.26 12.01
C GLN A 64 -2.32 -14.69 13.44
N PRO A 65 -1.85 -15.46 14.45
CA PRO A 65 -1.57 -14.91 15.78
C PRO A 65 -0.54 -13.78 15.76
N TYR A 66 0.51 -13.92 14.94
CA TYR A 66 1.52 -12.88 14.81
C TYR A 66 0.95 -11.61 14.18
N LEU A 67 0.13 -11.74 13.12
CA LEU A 67 -0.59 -10.61 12.55
C LEU A 67 -1.50 -9.96 13.60
N ALA A 68 -2.22 -10.76 14.39
CA ALA A 68 -3.11 -10.27 15.43
C ALA A 68 -2.38 -9.40 16.45
N ALA A 69 -1.24 -9.90 16.97
CA ALA A 69 -0.42 -9.16 17.91
C ALA A 69 0.20 -7.90 17.31
N THR A 70 0.64 -7.96 16.05
CA THR A 70 1.34 -6.84 15.38
C THR A 70 0.38 -5.72 15.00
N CYS A 71 -0.83 -6.06 14.56
CA CYS A 71 -1.84 -5.09 14.11
C CYS A 71 -2.85 -4.73 15.21
N ASP A 72 -2.66 -5.22 16.44
CA ASP A 72 -3.58 -5.03 17.56
C ASP A 72 -5.03 -5.44 17.18
N LEU A 73 -5.16 -6.68 16.72
CA LEU A 73 -6.42 -7.34 16.41
C LEU A 73 -6.72 -8.40 17.46
N ILE A 74 -8.01 -8.66 17.70
CA ILE A 74 -8.45 -9.76 18.56
C ILE A 74 -8.14 -11.09 17.87
N GLN A 75 -7.20 -11.86 18.43
CA GLN A 75 -6.70 -13.11 17.86
C GLN A 75 -7.82 -14.10 17.47
N GLN A 76 -8.87 -14.21 18.29
CA GLN A 76 -10.01 -15.10 18.03
C GLN A 76 -10.80 -14.74 16.77
N HIS A 77 -10.78 -13.47 16.35
CA HIS A 77 -11.54 -12.98 15.20
C HIS A 77 -10.71 -12.96 13.90
N VAL A 78 -9.38 -13.08 13.99
CA VAL A 78 -8.50 -12.94 12.82
C VAL A 78 -8.80 -13.98 11.74
N SER A 79 -9.11 -15.22 12.15
CA SER A 79 -9.49 -16.28 11.23
C SER A 79 -10.75 -15.94 10.42
N ASP A 80 -11.70 -15.22 11.01
CA ASP A 80 -12.95 -14.83 10.33
C ASP A 80 -12.73 -13.74 9.29
N TYR A 81 -11.77 -12.83 9.51
CA TYR A 81 -11.46 -11.75 8.58
C TYR A 81 -10.91 -12.24 7.25
N PHE A 82 -10.14 -13.34 7.26
CA PHE A 82 -9.42 -13.85 6.09
C PHE A 82 -10.06 -15.08 5.45
N ARG A 83 -11.30 -15.41 5.82
CA ARG A 83 -12.10 -16.42 5.11
C ARG A 83 -12.89 -15.75 3.98
N PRO A 84 -12.97 -16.39 2.80
CA PRO A 84 -13.70 -15.85 1.65
C PRO A 84 -15.22 -15.86 1.87
N ASP A 85 -15.74 -16.83 2.64
CA ASP A 85 -17.17 -16.95 2.90
C ASP A 85 -17.66 -15.85 3.84
N GLU A 86 -18.68 -15.08 3.44
CA GLU A 86 -19.29 -14.05 4.29
C GLU A 86 -20.05 -14.68 5.49
N ARG A 87 -20.43 -15.95 5.39
CA ARG A 87 -21.19 -16.65 6.43
C ARG A 87 -20.40 -17.82 7.03
N ASP A 88 -20.66 -18.08 8.30
CA ASP A 88 -20.16 -19.26 8.98
C ASP A 88 -21.01 -20.50 8.67
N GLU A 89 -20.56 -21.66 9.16
CA GLU A 89 -21.24 -22.95 9.00
C GLU A 89 -22.63 -22.97 9.66
N SER A 90 -22.89 -22.02 10.56
CA SER A 90 -24.18 -21.80 11.25
C SER A 90 -25.05 -20.73 10.57
N GLY A 91 -24.63 -20.20 9.41
CA GLY A 91 -25.34 -19.18 8.65
C GLY A 91 -25.22 -17.74 9.19
N ARG A 92 -24.46 -17.50 10.26
CA ARG A 92 -24.24 -16.16 10.82
C ARG A 92 -23.22 -15.39 9.98
N LYS A 93 -23.39 -14.07 9.90
CA LYS A 93 -22.42 -13.20 9.21
C LYS A 93 -21.09 -13.22 9.95
N ARG A 94 -20.00 -13.47 9.23
CA ARG A 94 -18.64 -13.36 9.76
C ARG A 94 -18.32 -11.91 10.07
N ARG A 95 -17.38 -11.73 10.99
CA ARG A 95 -16.90 -10.40 11.36
C ARG A 95 -16.06 -9.85 10.22
N LYS A 96 -16.21 -8.55 9.95
CA LYS A 96 -15.37 -7.83 8.99
C LYS A 96 -14.15 -7.25 9.70
N LEU A 97 -13.04 -7.12 8.96
CA LEU A 97 -11.86 -6.42 9.44
C LEU A 97 -12.25 -4.95 9.75
N PRO A 98 -11.89 -4.42 10.94
CA PRO A 98 -12.15 -3.03 11.27
C PRO A 98 -11.48 -2.06 10.28
N ALA A 99 -12.21 -1.05 9.83
CA ALA A 99 -11.75 -0.12 8.79
C ALA A 99 -10.48 0.65 9.19
N ASP A 100 -10.39 1.03 10.46
CA ASP A 100 -9.23 1.69 11.07
C ASP A 100 -7.96 0.82 11.08
N LYS A 101 -8.12 -0.51 11.00
CA LYS A 101 -7.00 -1.46 10.99
C LYS A 101 -6.56 -1.89 9.59
N VAL A 102 -7.27 -1.47 8.54
CA VAL A 102 -6.97 -1.89 7.15
C VAL A 102 -5.56 -1.46 6.75
N GLY A 103 -5.17 -0.22 7.00
CA GLY A 103 -3.84 0.29 6.63
C GLY A 103 -2.71 -0.50 7.26
N VAL A 104 -2.72 -0.65 8.59
CA VAL A 104 -1.68 -1.38 9.33
C VAL A 104 -1.61 -2.87 8.94
N VAL A 105 -2.75 -3.50 8.65
CA VAL A 105 -2.80 -4.88 8.15
C VAL A 105 -2.17 -4.97 6.77
N GLN A 106 -2.46 -4.05 5.87
CA GLN A 106 -1.93 -4.05 4.51
C GLN A 106 -0.42 -3.81 4.46
N GLU A 107 0.09 -2.94 5.33
CA GLU A 107 1.53 -2.75 5.52
C GLU A 107 2.21 -4.05 5.95
N GLN A 108 1.62 -4.75 6.92
CA GLN A 108 2.16 -5.99 7.43
C GLN A 108 2.08 -7.14 6.42
N LEU A 109 0.97 -7.24 5.68
CA LEU A 109 0.83 -8.19 4.57
C LEU A 109 1.71 -7.80 3.37
N GLY A 110 2.11 -6.53 3.25
CA GLY A 110 2.93 -5.99 2.19
C GLY A 110 2.19 -5.83 0.85
N ASN A 111 0.87 -5.67 0.87
CA ASN A 111 0.06 -5.48 -0.34
C ASN A 111 -1.15 -4.56 -0.14
N CYS A 112 -1.55 -3.89 -1.22
CA CYS A 112 -2.62 -2.89 -1.26
C CYS A 112 -3.99 -3.46 -1.65
N ALA A 113 -4.20 -4.78 -1.63
CA ALA A 113 -5.40 -5.41 -2.20
C ALA A 113 -6.74 -4.85 -1.66
N ILE A 114 -6.87 -4.73 -0.32
CA ILE A 114 -8.10 -4.25 0.33
C ILE A 114 -8.39 -2.79 -0.07
N ALA A 115 -7.39 -1.91 0.05
CA ALA A 115 -7.48 -0.52 -0.38
C ALA A 115 -7.77 -0.37 -1.89
N GLN A 116 -7.16 -1.19 -2.76
CA GLN A 116 -7.44 -1.18 -4.20
C GLN A 116 -8.92 -1.48 -4.48
N TRP A 117 -9.48 -2.48 -3.81
CA TRP A 117 -10.88 -2.86 -3.97
C TRP A 117 -11.83 -1.77 -3.46
N LEU A 118 -11.55 -1.21 -2.27
CA LEU A 118 -12.34 -0.11 -1.71
C LEU A 118 -12.28 1.15 -2.58
N ALA A 119 -11.10 1.49 -3.10
CA ALA A 119 -10.92 2.66 -3.96
C ALA A 119 -11.68 2.51 -5.29
N ARG A 120 -11.77 1.29 -5.84
CA ARG A 120 -12.57 1.00 -7.03
C ARG A 120 -14.06 1.23 -6.77
N ASP A 121 -14.59 0.70 -5.67
CA ASP A 121 -15.99 0.89 -5.26
C ASP A 121 -16.30 2.39 -5.10
N MET A 122 -15.39 3.14 -4.48
CA MET A 122 -15.54 4.59 -4.32
C MET A 122 -15.44 5.35 -5.65
N ALA A 123 -14.55 4.96 -6.56
CA ALA A 123 -14.41 5.62 -7.86
C ALA A 123 -15.70 5.51 -8.69
N LEU A 124 -16.39 4.36 -8.63
CA LEU A 124 -17.68 4.18 -9.29
C LEU A 124 -18.74 5.13 -8.72
N ARG A 125 -18.83 5.23 -7.39
CA ARG A 125 -19.79 6.14 -6.74
C ARG A 125 -19.58 7.61 -7.09
N LEU A 126 -18.33 8.05 -7.19
CA LEU A 126 -18.02 9.44 -7.57
C LEU A 126 -18.46 9.75 -9.02
N VAL A 127 -18.33 8.78 -9.92
CA VAL A 127 -18.80 8.93 -11.31
C VAL A 127 -20.33 8.95 -11.37
N GLU A 128 -21.01 8.11 -10.59
CA GLU A 128 -22.47 8.12 -10.47
C GLU A 128 -23.00 9.45 -9.92
N GLU A 129 -22.36 9.97 -8.87
CA GLU A 129 -22.68 11.27 -8.28
C GLU A 129 -22.52 12.40 -9.32
N TYR A 130 -21.44 12.39 -10.09
CA TYR A 130 -21.20 13.36 -11.16
C TYR A 130 -22.35 13.38 -12.18
N PHE A 131 -22.78 12.21 -12.69
CA PHE A 131 -23.90 12.15 -13.62
C PHE A 131 -25.22 12.60 -12.97
N ALA A 132 -25.46 12.24 -11.70
CA ALA A 132 -26.63 12.71 -10.97
C ALA A 132 -26.65 14.24 -10.85
N MET A 133 -25.51 14.89 -10.65
CA MET A 133 -25.39 16.34 -10.64
C MET A 133 -25.62 16.98 -12.02
N GLU A 134 -25.12 16.36 -13.10
CA GLU A 134 -25.31 16.86 -14.46
C GLU A 134 -26.75 16.74 -14.95
N THR A 135 -27.46 15.66 -14.59
CA THR A 135 -28.83 15.40 -15.09
C THR A 135 -29.88 16.29 -14.43
N VAL A 136 -29.54 16.98 -13.33
CA VAL A 136 -30.42 17.91 -12.60
C VAL A 136 -30.27 19.37 -13.11
N ARG A 137 -29.36 19.63 -14.05
CA ARG A 137 -29.19 20.93 -14.72
C ARG A 137 -29.99 21.03 -16.01
#